data_AF-A0A4Q3GRS4-F1
#
_entry.id   AF-A0A4Q3GRS4-F1
#
_cell.length_a   1.000
_cell.length_b   1.000
_cell.length_c   1.000
_cell.angle_alpha   90.00
_cell.angle_beta   90.00
_cell.angle_gamma   90.00
#
_symmetry.space_group_name_H-M   'P 1'
#
loop_
_entity.id
_entity.type
_entity.pdbx_description
1 polymer ?
#
loop_
_entity_poly.entity_id
_entity_poly.type
_entity_poly.pdbx_seq_one_letter_code
_entity_poly.pdbx_strand_id
1 'polypeptide(L)'
;MAHNLDWVISVDDHIIEPTDVWTNRMPARFKDEAPRLVSKNGNEAWLFGGKRRSVFGLTAAAGKGTDELSIDPIPYAEMAESCYN
;
A
#
# COMPACT_ATOMS: atom_id res chain seq x y z
N MET A 1 33.33 -7.66 25.60
CA MET A 1 31.96 -8.20 25.69
C MET A 1 31.58 -8.66 24.30
N ALA A 2 31.06 -9.88 24.15
CA ALA A 2 30.57 -10.35 22.84
C ALA A 2 29.15 -9.80 22.64
N HIS A 3 28.89 -9.17 21.49
CA HIS A 3 27.55 -8.73 21.13
C HIS A 3 26.77 -9.91 20.56
N ASN A 4 25.53 -10.11 21.02
CA ASN A 4 24.60 -11.05 20.40
C ASN A 4 24.11 -10.45 19.07
N LEU A 5 24.39 -11.13 17.95
CA LEU A 5 24.04 -10.71 16.59
C LEU A 5 22.91 -11.54 15.97
N ASP A 6 22.10 -12.23 16.78
CA ASP A 6 20.92 -13.00 16.35
C ASP A 6 19.72 -12.09 15.96
N TRP A 7 20.01 -10.91 15.40
CA TRP A 7 19.03 -9.94 14.93
C TRP A 7 19.16 -9.79 13.42
N VAL A 8 18.01 -9.60 12.75
CA VAL A 8 17.97 -9.27 11.33
C VAL A 8 17.59 -7.80 11.20
N ILE A 9 18.23 -7.10 10.27
CA ILE A 9 17.84 -5.76 9.83
C ILE A 9 17.15 -5.94 8.48
N SER A 10 15.86 -5.59 8.41
CA SER A 10 15.20 -5.43 7.11
C SER A 10 15.78 -4.20 6.43
N VAL A 11 16.27 -4.38 5.21
CA VAL A 11 16.88 -3.29 4.43
C VAL A 11 15.93 -2.74 3.37
N ASP A 12 14.73 -3.33 3.25
CA ASP A 12 13.74 -2.98 2.24
C ASP A 12 12.32 -3.24 2.78
N ASP A 13 11.70 -2.19 3.31
CA ASP A 13 10.33 -2.21 3.78
C ASP A 13 9.53 -1.12 3.07
N HIS A 14 8.24 -1.39 2.84
CA HIS A 14 7.31 -0.48 2.20
C HIS A 14 6.05 -0.33 3.04
N ILE A 15 5.44 0.85 2.98
CA ILE A 15 4.12 1.12 3.55
C ILE A 15 3.11 1.30 2.43
N ILE A 16 1.84 0.95 2.69
CA ILE A 16 0.73 1.33 1.82
C ILE A 16 0.28 2.72 2.28
N GLU A 17 0.21 3.68 1.37
CA GLU A 17 -0.12 5.04 1.76
C GLU A 17 -1.61 5.23 2.08
N PRO A 18 -1.96 6.13 3.02
CA PRO A 18 -3.33 6.58 3.17
C PRO A 18 -3.87 7.11 1.84
N THR A 19 -5.14 6.80 1.54
CA THR A 19 -5.77 7.09 0.23
C THR A 19 -5.78 8.57 -0.15
N ASP A 20 -5.65 9.45 0.83
CA ASP A 20 -5.70 10.90 0.67
C ASP A 20 -4.33 11.59 0.78
N VAL A 21 -3.23 10.81 0.89
CA VAL A 21 -1.93 11.37 1.27
C VAL A 21 -1.49 12.51 0.34
N TRP A 22 -1.64 12.32 -0.97
CA TRP A 22 -1.26 13.30 -1.98
C TRP A 22 -2.36 14.29 -2.31
N THR A 23 -3.62 13.87 -2.37
CA THR A 23 -4.75 14.75 -2.71
C THR A 23 -4.93 15.87 -1.68
N ASN A 24 -4.56 15.60 -0.42
CA ASN A 24 -4.57 16.59 0.66
C ASN A 24 -3.31 17.47 0.71
N ARG A 25 -2.12 16.91 0.41
CA ARG A 25 -0.83 17.57 0.72
C ARG A 25 -0.14 18.18 -0.50
N MET A 26 -0.48 17.79 -1.72
CA MET A 26 0.18 18.31 -2.92
C MET A 26 -0.17 19.79 -3.18
N PRO A 27 0.81 20.62 -3.58
CA PRO A 27 0.55 21.99 -4.02
C PRO A 27 -0.49 22.02 -5.15
N ALA A 28 -1.35 23.05 -5.15
CA ALA A 28 -2.48 23.17 -6.06
C ALA A 28 -2.11 22.92 -7.53
N ARG A 29 -0.97 23.48 -7.97
CA ARG A 29 -0.45 23.33 -9.35
C ARG A 29 -0.12 21.90 -9.78
N PHE A 30 -0.02 20.95 -8.84
CA PHE A 30 0.33 19.56 -9.12
C PHE A 30 -0.81 18.57 -8.79
N LYS A 31 -1.97 19.04 -8.31
CA LYS A 31 -3.06 18.16 -7.86
C LYS A 31 -3.61 17.27 -8.97
N ASP A 32 -3.61 17.74 -10.21
CA ASP A 32 -4.13 16.97 -11.35
C ASP A 32 -3.24 15.77 -11.72
N GLU A 33 -1.94 15.88 -11.44
CA GLU A 33 -0.91 14.86 -11.72
C GLU A 33 -0.56 13.99 -10.51
N ALA A 34 -1.00 14.40 -9.32
CA ALA A 34 -0.76 13.70 -8.08
C ALA A 34 -1.31 12.26 -8.12
N PRO A 35 -0.63 11.29 -7.48
CA PRO A 35 -1.19 9.96 -7.33
C PRO A 35 -2.55 10.03 -6.62
N ARG A 36 -3.53 9.30 -7.14
CA ARG A 36 -4.88 9.22 -6.55
C ARG A 36 -5.47 7.82 -6.71
N LEU A 37 -6.26 7.41 -5.73
CA LEU A 37 -7.04 6.19 -5.85
C LEU A 37 -8.17 6.37 -6.87
N VAL A 38 -8.35 5.40 -7.76
CA VAL A 38 -9.48 5.32 -8.69
C VAL A 38 -10.14 3.95 -8.53
N SER A 39 -11.47 3.92 -8.62
CA SER A 39 -12.25 2.68 -8.54
C SER A 39 -12.98 2.41 -9.86
N LYS A 40 -13.00 1.14 -10.30
CA LYS A 40 -13.79 0.66 -11.43
C LYS A 40 -14.34 -0.72 -11.14
N ASN A 41 -15.67 -0.85 -11.08
CA ASN A 41 -16.38 -2.11 -10.86
C ASN A 41 -15.91 -2.85 -9.58
N GLY A 42 -15.71 -2.11 -8.48
CA GLY A 42 -15.24 -2.68 -7.20
C GLY A 42 -13.73 -2.88 -7.10
N ASN A 43 -12.98 -2.73 -8.21
CA ASN A 43 -11.52 -2.81 -8.17
C ASN A 43 -10.90 -1.43 -7.99
N GLU A 44 -10.05 -1.30 -6.97
CA GLU A 44 -9.31 -0.09 -6.67
C GLU A 44 -7.89 -0.15 -7.23
N ALA A 45 -7.39 1.00 -7.70
CA ALA A 45 -6.03 1.15 -8.18
C ALA A 45 -5.54 2.59 -7.97
N TRP A 46 -4.25 2.73 -7.67
CA TRP A 46 -3.55 4.01 -7.78
C TRP A 46 -3.38 4.39 -9.25
N LEU A 47 -3.81 5.60 -9.61
CA LEU A 47 -3.50 6.26 -10.86
C LEU A 47 -2.31 7.20 -10.64
N PHE A 48 -1.18 6.92 -11.28
CA PHE A 48 0.01 7.77 -11.24
C PHE A 48 0.70 7.77 -12.60
N GLY A 49 1.00 8.96 -13.14
CA GLY A 49 1.62 9.10 -14.47
C GLY A 49 0.82 8.40 -15.57
N GLY A 50 -0.53 8.42 -15.48
CA GLY A 50 -1.43 7.73 -16.41
C GLY A 50 -1.49 6.20 -16.27
N LYS A 51 -0.73 5.62 -15.34
CA LYS A 51 -0.69 4.16 -15.11
C LYS A 51 -1.53 3.78 -13.91
N ARG A 52 -2.27 2.67 -14.03
CA ARG A 52 -3.00 2.05 -12.92
C ARG A 52 -2.16 0.98 -12.25
N ARG A 53 -2.12 0.98 -10.92
CA ARG A 53 -1.43 -0.01 -10.08
C ARG A 53 -2.34 -0.38 -8.91
N SER A 54 -2.73 -1.63 -8.81
CA SER A 54 -3.51 -2.12 -7.67
C SER A 54 -2.59 -2.58 -6.55
N VAL A 55 -3.12 -2.57 -5.34
CA VAL A 55 -2.48 -3.19 -4.17
C VAL A 55 -2.82 -4.68 -4.20
N PHE A 56 -1.82 -5.52 -3.97
CA PHE A 56 -1.98 -6.98 -3.98
C PHE A 56 -2.20 -7.51 -2.57
N GLY A 57 -2.95 -8.61 -2.41
CA GLY A 57 -3.23 -9.19 -1.09
C GLY A 57 -1.97 -9.48 -0.26
N LEU A 58 -0.87 -9.88 -0.91
CA LEU A 58 0.41 -10.22 -0.29
C LEU A 58 1.07 -9.02 0.40
N THR A 59 0.79 -7.78 -0.03
CA THR A 59 1.32 -6.58 0.63
C THR A 59 0.54 -6.20 1.89
N ALA A 60 -0.62 -6.82 2.13
CA ALA A 60 -1.47 -6.65 3.30
C ALA A 60 -1.69 -8.00 4.02
N ALA A 61 -0.59 -8.72 4.25
CA ALA A 61 -0.58 -10.07 4.80
C ALA A 61 -0.42 -10.14 6.33
N ALA A 62 -0.17 -9.00 6.99
CA ALA A 62 0.03 -8.98 8.44
C ALA A 62 -1.21 -9.56 9.16
N GLY A 63 -0.99 -10.59 9.98
CA GLY A 63 -2.04 -11.29 10.72
C GLY A 63 -2.84 -12.34 9.92
N LYS A 64 -2.54 -12.56 8.64
CA LYS A 64 -3.21 -13.57 7.80
C LYS A 64 -2.53 -14.94 7.88
N GLY A 65 -3.33 -16.00 7.78
CA GLY A 65 -2.85 -17.37 7.59
C GLY A 65 -2.21 -17.56 6.20
N THR A 66 -1.40 -18.62 6.05
CA THR A 66 -0.74 -18.93 4.77
C THR A 66 -1.73 -19.24 3.64
N ASP A 67 -2.90 -19.77 4.00
CA ASP A 67 -4.03 -20.08 3.10
C ASP A 67 -4.82 -18.85 2.65
N GLU A 68 -4.62 -17.70 3.31
CA GLU A 68 -5.25 -16.42 2.98
C GLU A 68 -4.34 -15.50 2.14
N LEU A 69 -3.10 -15.92 1.87
CA LEU A 69 -2.17 -15.15 1.06
C LEU A 69 -2.60 -15.16 -0.41
N SER A 70 -2.76 -13.98 -1.01
CA SER A 70 -3.18 -13.84 -2.40
C SER A 70 -2.33 -12.80 -3.14
N ILE A 71 -2.07 -13.06 -4.41
CA ILE A 71 -1.45 -12.09 -5.33
C ILE A 71 -2.48 -11.31 -6.14
N ASP A 72 -3.77 -11.58 -5.93
CA ASP A 72 -4.84 -10.85 -6.58
C ASP A 72 -4.94 -9.42 -6.02
N PRO A 73 -5.39 -8.46 -6.84
CA PRO A 73 -5.76 -7.14 -6.37
C PRO A 73 -6.81 -7.19 -5.27
N ILE A 74 -6.62 -6.40 -4.21
CA ILE A 74 -7.62 -6.23 -3.15
C ILE A 74 -7.98 -4.74 -2.98
N PRO A 75 -9.23 -4.42 -2.63
CA PRO A 75 -9.62 -3.07 -2.24
C PRO A 75 -9.11 -2.74 -0.83
N TYR A 76 -9.00 -1.44 -0.50
CA TYR A 76 -8.56 -0.97 0.83
C TYR A 76 -9.46 -1.49 1.96
N ALA A 77 -10.75 -1.71 1.67
CA ALA A 77 -11.71 -2.24 2.63
C ALA A 77 -11.41 -3.69 3.11
N GLU A 78 -10.58 -4.43 2.37
CA GLU A 78 -10.15 -5.80 2.73
C GLU A 78 -8.77 -5.83 3.42
N MET A 79 -8.13 -4.67 3.59
CA MET A 79 -6.87 -4.52 4.32
C MET A 79 -7.15 -4.20 5.78
N ALA A 80 -6.26 -4.65 6.67
CA ALA A 80 -6.25 -4.14 8.04
C ALA A 80 -5.97 -2.63 8.01
N GLU A 81 -6.64 -1.86 8.86
CA GLU A 81 -6.46 -0.40 8.91
C GLU A 81 -5.00 0.01 9.17
N SER A 82 -4.27 -0.79 9.97
CA SER A 82 -2.84 -0.59 10.23
C SER A 82 -1.94 -0.71 8.99
N CYS A 83 -2.46 -1.18 7.86
CA CYS A 83 -1.72 -1.17 6.60
C CYS A 83 -1.56 0.24 6.03
N TYR A 84 -2.48 1.17 6.32
CA TYR A 84 -2.52 2.49 5.69
C TYR A 84 -2.81 3.68 6.63
N ASN A 85 -3.09 3.45 7.93
CA ASN A 85 -3.37 4.50 8.92
C ASN A 85 -2.40 4.47 10.11
#